data_AF-D4EA73-F1
#
_entry.id   AF-D4EA73-F1
#
_cell.length_a   1.000
_cell.length_b   1.000
_cell.length_c   1.000
_cell.angle_alpha   90.00
_cell.angle_beta   90.00
_cell.angle_gamma   90.00
#
_symmetry.space_group_name_H-M   'P 1'
#
loop_
_entity.id
_entity.type
_entity.pdbx_description
1 polymer ?
#
loop_
_entity_poly.entity_id
_entity_poly.type
_entity_poly.pdbx_seq_one_letter_code
_entity_poly.pdbx_strand_id
1 'polypeptide(L)'
;MIPDHLALVPWHPYRQAVWLAIAQVEARRDAGRWLAAYPYAAAFFRQLTGRPTLSAKDLRMTDITYRPGDRRCSTRKEDYLDASRGERCYSPLPGDTRDTLFPEVNRRRQRFEHRLTMKHTRQARIDDTIRLHKRRRYQVRLAQAEIELAFITPGELDSWVRRAQQQGLAEDDLSGLVLAWTTRFPCLAELERYLWAAMPFWEARLQVRLNSADLSAEVRTDNDARLRNRLVRR
;
A
#
# COMPACT_ATOMS: atom_id res chain seq x y z
N MET A 1 -44.60 -7.50 29.23
CA MET A 1 -44.43 -8.32 28.02
C MET A 1 -44.16 -7.39 26.85
N ILE A 2 -43.14 -7.66 26.04
CA ILE A 2 -42.90 -6.89 24.81
C ILE A 2 -43.95 -7.36 23.78
N PRO A 3 -44.76 -6.46 23.19
CA PRO A 3 -45.70 -6.82 22.15
C PRO A 3 -45.01 -7.43 20.93
N ASP A 4 -45.63 -8.44 20.29
CA ASP A 4 -45.03 -9.18 19.17
C ASP A 4 -44.63 -8.30 17.97
N HIS A 5 -45.29 -7.14 17.80
CA HIS A 5 -44.96 -6.16 16.76
C HIS A 5 -43.74 -5.28 17.08
N LEU A 6 -43.22 -5.34 18.32
CA LEU A 6 -41.99 -4.67 18.77
C LEU A 6 -40.86 -5.68 19.02
N ALA A 7 -41.12 -6.97 18.87
CA ALA A 7 -40.07 -7.98 18.92
C ALA A 7 -39.19 -7.84 17.66
N LEU A 8 -37.88 -7.71 17.87
CA LEU A 8 -36.87 -7.76 16.80
C LEU A 8 -36.77 -9.19 16.25
N VAL A 9 -37.85 -9.70 15.66
CA VAL A 9 -37.89 -11.03 15.05
C VAL A 9 -37.17 -10.95 13.71
N PRO A 10 -36.18 -11.82 13.44
CA PRO A 10 -35.53 -11.86 12.15
C PRO A 10 -36.56 -12.13 11.03
N TRP A 11 -36.64 -11.25 10.04
CA TRP A 11 -37.55 -11.35 8.87
C TRP A 11 -37.44 -12.68 8.10
N HIS A 12 -36.39 -13.47 8.34
CA HIS A 12 -36.14 -14.72 7.64
C HIS A 12 -36.28 -15.91 8.59
N PRO A 13 -37.13 -16.91 8.27
CA PRO A 13 -37.43 -18.04 9.18
C PRO A 13 -36.19 -18.86 9.53
N TYR A 14 -35.24 -18.98 8.60
CA TYR A 14 -33.97 -19.66 8.86
C TYR A 14 -33.10 -18.87 9.85
N ARG A 15 -33.12 -17.54 9.80
CA ARG A 15 -32.39 -16.71 10.78
C ARG A 15 -33.01 -16.88 12.16
N GLN A 16 -34.33 -16.80 12.26
CA GLN A 16 -35.03 -17.03 13.53
C GLN A 16 -34.69 -18.40 14.12
N ALA A 17 -34.69 -19.47 13.30
CA ALA A 17 -34.30 -20.81 13.73
C ALA A 17 -32.84 -20.87 14.23
N VAL A 18 -31.90 -20.19 13.57
CA VAL A 18 -30.50 -20.09 14.02
C VAL A 18 -30.41 -19.39 15.39
N TRP A 19 -31.08 -18.26 15.56
CA TRP A 19 -31.06 -17.50 16.81
C TRP A 19 -31.63 -18.30 17.98
N LEU A 20 -32.78 -18.95 17.77
CA LEU A 20 -33.41 -19.80 18.78
C LEU A 20 -32.58 -21.03 19.11
N ALA A 21 -31.91 -21.62 18.12
CA ALA A 21 -31.03 -22.76 18.32
C ALA A 21 -29.82 -22.40 19.17
N ILE A 22 -29.16 -21.27 18.88
CA ILE A 22 -28.03 -20.77 19.67
C ILE A 22 -28.49 -20.51 21.10
N ALA A 23 -29.57 -19.73 21.29
CA ALA A 23 -30.08 -19.43 22.62
C ALA A 23 -30.43 -20.69 23.44
N GLN A 24 -31.04 -21.70 22.79
CA GLN A 24 -31.40 -22.95 23.46
C GLN A 24 -30.17 -23.77 23.87
N VAL A 25 -29.13 -23.81 23.05
CA VAL A 25 -27.91 -24.57 23.34
C VAL A 25 -27.09 -23.89 24.42
N GLU A 26 -26.94 -22.57 24.36
CA GLU A 26 -26.25 -21.81 25.42
C GLU A 26 -26.98 -21.94 26.76
N ALA A 27 -28.31 -21.79 26.78
CA ALA A 27 -29.08 -21.96 28.03
C ALA A 27 -28.95 -23.38 28.62
N ARG A 28 -28.85 -24.43 27.77
CA ARG A 28 -28.59 -25.80 28.24
C ARG A 28 -27.18 -25.97 28.78
N ARG A 29 -26.21 -25.33 28.13
CA ARG A 29 -24.81 -25.33 28.54
C ARG A 29 -24.62 -24.65 29.89
N ASP A 30 -25.21 -23.47 30.06
CA ASP A 30 -25.17 -22.70 31.31
C ASP A 30 -25.88 -23.45 32.45
N ALA A 31 -26.95 -24.19 32.13
CA ALA A 31 -27.64 -25.07 33.08
C ALA A 31 -26.89 -26.40 33.35
N GLY A 32 -25.69 -26.61 32.82
CA GLY A 32 -24.87 -27.81 33.03
C GLY A 32 -25.47 -29.10 32.46
N ARG A 33 -26.41 -29.01 31.51
CA ARG A 33 -27.08 -30.17 30.94
C ARG A 33 -26.24 -30.84 29.86
N TRP A 34 -26.40 -32.15 29.71
CA TRP A 34 -25.75 -32.91 28.64
C TRP A 34 -26.16 -32.39 27.25
N LEU A 35 -25.16 -32.18 26.40
CA LEU A 35 -25.31 -31.68 25.04
C LEU A 35 -25.14 -32.83 24.04
N ALA A 36 -26.01 -32.89 23.03
CA ALA A 36 -25.90 -33.87 21.96
C ALA A 36 -24.63 -33.69 21.12
N ALA A 37 -24.22 -34.74 20.40
CA ALA A 37 -23.24 -34.60 19.33
C ALA A 37 -23.74 -33.56 18.31
N TYR A 38 -23.00 -32.46 18.15
CA TYR A 38 -23.36 -31.27 17.36
C TYR A 38 -24.63 -30.54 17.85
N PRO A 39 -24.56 -29.89 19.04
CA PRO A 39 -25.74 -29.38 19.73
C PRO A 39 -26.41 -28.22 18.98
N TYR A 40 -25.63 -27.33 18.37
CA TYR A 40 -26.13 -26.16 17.63
C TYR A 40 -26.85 -26.55 16.35
N ALA A 41 -26.28 -27.46 15.55
CA ALA A 41 -26.93 -27.96 14.35
C ALA A 41 -28.20 -28.77 14.67
N ALA A 42 -28.16 -29.65 15.68
CA ALA A 42 -29.32 -30.42 16.10
C ALA A 42 -30.47 -29.53 16.58
N ALA A 43 -30.16 -28.46 17.32
CA ALA A 43 -31.14 -27.47 17.75
C ALA A 43 -31.70 -26.67 16.56
N PHE A 44 -30.86 -26.26 15.60
CA PHE A 44 -31.27 -25.53 14.41
C PHE A 44 -32.31 -26.29 13.59
N PHE A 45 -32.03 -27.54 13.26
CA PHE A 45 -32.96 -28.35 12.47
C PHE A 45 -34.24 -28.69 13.22
N ARG A 46 -34.17 -28.83 14.55
CA ARG A 46 -35.35 -28.98 15.40
C ARG A 46 -36.24 -27.74 15.37
N GLN A 47 -35.66 -26.54 15.37
CA GLN A 47 -36.42 -25.29 15.26
C GLN A 47 -36.98 -25.07 13.85
N LEU A 48 -36.27 -25.50 12.81
CA LEU A 48 -36.69 -25.31 11.42
C LEU A 48 -37.79 -26.28 10.97
N THR A 49 -37.69 -27.55 11.37
CA THR A 49 -38.57 -28.64 10.87
C THR A 49 -39.56 -29.13 11.93
N GLY A 50 -39.38 -28.73 13.19
CA GLY A 50 -40.11 -29.30 14.34
C GLY A 50 -39.73 -30.74 14.67
N ARG A 51 -38.81 -31.36 13.91
CA ARG A 51 -38.45 -32.78 14.01
C ARG A 51 -37.00 -32.95 14.45
N PRO A 52 -36.69 -34.01 15.22
CA PRO A 52 -35.31 -34.32 15.60
C PRO A 52 -34.51 -34.97 14.45
N THR A 53 -35.21 -35.59 13.49
CA THR A 53 -34.64 -36.28 12.33
C THR A 53 -34.72 -35.40 11.09
N LEU A 54 -33.62 -35.32 10.36
CA LEU A 54 -33.50 -34.50 9.15
C LEU A 54 -33.87 -35.31 7.93
N SER A 55 -34.78 -34.79 7.10
CA SER A 55 -35.02 -35.33 5.77
C SER A 55 -34.05 -34.72 4.74
N ALA A 56 -33.74 -35.49 3.70
CA ALA A 56 -33.04 -35.00 2.51
C ALA A 56 -33.78 -33.81 1.86
N LYS A 57 -35.11 -33.75 1.99
CA LYS A 57 -35.93 -32.62 1.52
C LYS A 57 -35.61 -31.34 2.31
N ASP A 58 -35.44 -31.44 3.61
CA ASP A 58 -35.17 -30.29 4.49
C ASP A 58 -33.77 -29.74 4.24
N LEU A 59 -32.80 -30.62 3.93
CA LEU A 59 -31.46 -30.22 3.53
C LEU A 59 -31.44 -29.48 2.18
N ARG A 60 -32.28 -29.90 1.21
CA ARG A 60 -32.45 -29.17 -0.07
C ARG A 60 -33.09 -27.79 0.10
N MET A 61 -33.91 -27.60 1.13
CA MET A 61 -34.51 -26.30 1.43
C MET A 61 -33.47 -25.29 1.93
N THR A 62 -32.49 -25.76 2.71
CA THR A 62 -31.40 -24.93 3.24
C THR A 62 -30.22 -24.78 2.26
N ASP A 63 -29.96 -25.83 1.49
CA ASP A 63 -28.82 -25.92 0.59
C ASP A 63 -29.29 -26.42 -0.77
N ILE A 64 -29.41 -25.49 -1.72
CA ILE A 64 -29.82 -25.75 -3.10
C ILE A 64 -28.83 -26.71 -3.79
N THR A 65 -27.58 -26.77 -3.32
CA THR A 65 -26.54 -27.63 -3.88
C THR A 65 -26.56 -29.06 -3.31
N TYR A 66 -27.41 -29.34 -2.32
CA TYR A 66 -27.50 -30.65 -1.68
C TYR A 66 -27.97 -31.76 -2.64
N ARG A 67 -27.08 -32.74 -2.88
CA ARG A 67 -27.35 -33.95 -3.66
C ARG A 67 -27.32 -35.20 -2.78
N PRO A 68 -28.45 -35.91 -2.58
CA PRO A 68 -28.48 -37.16 -1.85
C PRO A 68 -27.51 -38.18 -2.46
N GLY A 69 -26.59 -38.72 -1.65
CA GLY A 69 -25.64 -39.77 -2.07
C GLY A 69 -24.25 -39.27 -2.49
N ASP A 70 -24.06 -37.96 -2.67
CA ASP A 70 -22.74 -37.40 -3.00
C ASP A 70 -21.89 -37.22 -1.73
N ARG A 71 -21.01 -38.18 -1.42
CA ARG A 71 -20.15 -38.11 -0.21
C ARG A 71 -19.12 -36.98 -0.25
N ARG A 72 -18.85 -36.36 -1.41
CA ARG A 72 -17.88 -35.26 -1.54
C ARG A 72 -18.51 -33.88 -1.32
N CYS A 73 -19.82 -33.75 -1.57
CA CYS A 73 -20.55 -32.47 -1.48
C CYS A 73 -21.78 -32.53 -0.54
N SER A 74 -22.09 -33.67 0.08
CA SER A 74 -23.22 -33.79 1.01
C SER A 74 -22.90 -33.10 2.32
N THR A 75 -23.56 -31.98 2.55
CA THR A 75 -23.58 -31.22 3.79
C THR A 75 -23.95 -32.13 4.97
N ARG A 76 -23.02 -32.41 5.88
CA ARG A 76 -23.31 -33.18 7.10
C ARG A 76 -23.98 -32.27 8.11
N LYS A 77 -24.71 -32.84 9.06
CA LYS A 77 -25.30 -32.08 10.19
C LYS A 77 -24.26 -31.26 10.93
N GLU A 78 -23.05 -31.80 11.01
CA GLU A 78 -21.85 -31.29 11.67
C GLU A 78 -21.47 -29.90 11.16
N ASP A 79 -21.86 -29.58 9.93
CA ASP A 79 -21.34 -28.43 9.20
C ASP A 79 -22.26 -27.20 9.21
N TYR A 80 -23.49 -27.35 9.68
CA TYR A 80 -24.48 -26.26 9.62
C TYR A 80 -24.25 -25.21 10.70
N LEU A 81 -23.80 -25.62 11.89
CA LEU A 81 -23.60 -24.73 13.02
C LEU A 81 -22.60 -25.33 14.01
N ASP A 82 -21.47 -24.65 14.19
CA ASP A 82 -20.52 -24.87 15.26
C ASP A 82 -20.63 -23.74 16.31
N ALA A 83 -19.89 -23.88 17.41
CA ALA A 83 -19.84 -22.87 18.48
C ALA A 83 -19.31 -21.50 17.99
N SER A 84 -18.75 -21.42 16.78
CA SER A 84 -18.23 -20.18 16.19
C SER A 84 -19.32 -19.27 15.63
N ARG A 85 -20.61 -19.66 15.71
CA ARG A 85 -21.75 -18.87 15.20
C ARG A 85 -21.56 -18.45 13.72
N GLY A 86 -20.89 -19.31 12.95
CA GLY A 86 -20.59 -19.07 11.54
C GLY A 86 -19.32 -18.26 11.24
N GLU A 87 -18.46 -17.97 12.24
CA GLU A 87 -17.14 -17.36 12.02
C GLU A 87 -16.16 -18.33 11.35
N ARG A 88 -16.18 -19.61 11.76
CA ARG A 88 -15.39 -20.73 11.24
C ARG A 88 -16.30 -21.76 10.56
N CYS A 89 -17.04 -21.35 9.53
CA CYS A 89 -17.69 -22.31 8.64
C CYS A 89 -16.62 -23.01 7.79
N TYR A 90 -16.16 -24.18 8.22
CA TYR A 90 -15.47 -25.10 7.32
C TYR A 90 -16.52 -25.67 6.37
N SER A 91 -16.36 -25.43 5.06
CA SER A 91 -17.20 -25.91 3.95
C SER A 91 -17.89 -27.24 4.25
N PRO A 92 -19.22 -27.29 4.11
CA PRO A 92 -19.92 -27.48 2.82
C PRO A 92 -21.11 -26.56 2.59
N LEU A 93 -21.35 -25.52 3.41
CA LEU A 93 -22.40 -24.55 3.11
C LEU A 93 -21.98 -23.61 1.96
N PRO A 94 -22.82 -23.42 0.93
CA PRO A 94 -22.62 -22.38 -0.06
C PRO A 94 -22.47 -21.00 0.62
N GLY A 95 -21.61 -20.14 0.07
CA GLY A 95 -21.36 -18.80 0.61
C GLY A 95 -22.64 -17.98 0.81
N ASP A 96 -23.58 -18.12 -0.12
CA ASP A 96 -24.89 -17.45 -0.08
C ASP A 96 -25.76 -17.89 1.11
N THR A 97 -25.72 -19.18 1.45
CA THR A 97 -26.45 -19.73 2.62
C THR A 97 -25.83 -19.21 3.91
N ARG A 98 -24.50 -19.13 3.99
CA ARG A 98 -23.80 -18.53 5.15
C ARG A 98 -24.18 -17.07 5.32
N ASP A 99 -24.15 -16.27 4.26
CA ASP A 99 -24.50 -14.85 4.30
C ASP A 99 -25.97 -14.62 4.66
N THR A 100 -26.84 -15.56 4.24
CA THR A 100 -28.25 -15.56 4.61
C THR A 100 -28.45 -15.90 6.08
N LEU A 101 -27.73 -16.88 6.64
CA LEU A 101 -27.85 -17.31 8.04
C LEU A 101 -27.14 -16.35 9.01
N PHE A 102 -25.97 -15.81 8.63
CA PHE A 102 -25.06 -15.02 9.47
C PHE A 102 -24.57 -13.73 8.78
N PRO A 103 -25.47 -12.78 8.44
CA PRO A 103 -25.10 -11.56 7.72
C PRO A 103 -24.11 -10.69 8.52
N GLU A 104 -24.18 -10.72 9.85
CA GLU A 104 -23.30 -9.92 10.71
C GLU A 104 -21.84 -10.35 10.67
N VAL A 105 -21.56 -11.63 10.40
CA VAL A 105 -20.19 -12.14 10.27
C VAL A 105 -19.54 -11.57 9.02
N ASN A 106 -20.26 -11.58 7.88
CA ASN A 106 -19.76 -10.99 6.64
C ASN A 106 -19.64 -9.47 6.76
N ARG A 107 -20.63 -8.77 7.33
CA ARG A 107 -20.55 -7.31 7.59
C ARG A 107 -19.36 -6.95 8.47
N ARG A 108 -19.08 -7.72 9.53
CA ARG A 108 -17.93 -7.50 10.41
C ARG A 108 -16.61 -7.68 9.67
N ARG A 109 -16.51 -8.73 8.84
CA ARG A 109 -15.36 -8.99 7.98
C ARG A 109 -15.16 -7.86 6.95
N GLN A 110 -16.19 -7.49 6.20
CA GLN A 110 -16.16 -6.40 5.23
C GLN A 110 -15.75 -5.07 5.87
N ARG A 111 -16.29 -4.74 7.05
CA ARG A 111 -15.88 -3.53 7.81
C ARG A 111 -14.42 -3.60 8.23
N PHE A 112 -13.92 -4.77 8.62
CA PHE A 112 -12.51 -4.96 8.95
C PHE A 112 -11.61 -4.76 7.72
N GLU A 113 -11.92 -5.44 6.61
CA GLU A 113 -11.20 -5.32 5.33
C GLU A 113 -11.23 -3.88 4.80
N HIS A 114 -12.39 -3.22 4.89
CA HIS A 114 -12.54 -1.82 4.51
C HIS A 114 -11.67 -0.90 5.38
N ARG A 115 -11.66 -1.10 6.71
CA ARG A 115 -10.79 -0.32 7.61
C ARG A 115 -9.31 -0.53 7.31
N LEU A 116 -8.89 -1.75 7.00
CA LEU A 116 -7.51 -2.04 6.59
C LEU A 116 -7.17 -1.35 5.28
N THR A 117 -8.04 -1.47 4.28
CA THR A 117 -7.89 -0.82 2.98
C THR A 117 -7.75 0.69 3.13
N MET A 118 -8.64 1.33 3.89
CA MET A 118 -8.58 2.76 4.18
C MET A 118 -7.26 3.17 4.86
N LYS A 119 -6.73 2.36 5.79
CA LYS A 119 -5.42 2.61 6.41
C LYS A 119 -4.29 2.55 5.38
N HIS A 120 -4.26 1.52 4.55
CA HIS A 120 -3.24 1.37 3.50
C HIS A 120 -3.32 2.50 2.46
N THR A 121 -4.52 2.84 1.97
CA THR A 121 -4.71 3.95 1.04
C THR A 121 -4.28 5.29 1.64
N ARG A 122 -4.57 5.52 2.93
CA ARG A 122 -4.13 6.73 3.63
C ARG A 122 -2.61 6.79 3.71
N GLN A 123 -1.95 5.69 4.09
CA GLN A 123 -0.51 5.63 4.18
C GLN A 123 0.15 5.87 2.82
N ALA A 124 -0.37 5.24 1.76
CA ALA A 124 0.13 5.44 0.39
C ALA A 124 0.07 6.92 -0.03
N ARG A 125 -1.04 7.61 0.25
CA ARG A 125 -1.19 9.06 -0.05
C ARG A 125 -0.16 9.92 0.71
N ILE A 126 0.10 9.59 1.97
CA ILE A 126 1.12 10.28 2.78
C ILE A 126 2.50 10.04 2.19
N ASP A 127 2.83 8.80 1.87
CA ASP A 127 4.13 8.41 1.31
C ASP A 127 4.36 9.08 -0.06
N ASP A 128 3.35 9.13 -0.92
CA ASP A 128 3.42 9.79 -2.23
C ASP A 128 3.64 11.30 -2.08
N THR A 129 2.95 11.93 -1.13
CA THR A 129 3.14 13.35 -0.82
C THR A 129 4.58 13.60 -0.34
N ILE A 130 5.11 12.75 0.54
CA ILE A 130 6.49 12.84 1.01
C ILE A 130 7.49 12.66 -0.14
N ARG A 131 7.29 11.66 -1.01
CA ARG A 131 8.13 11.42 -2.20
C ARG A 131 8.13 12.63 -3.13
N LEU A 132 6.96 13.20 -3.39
CA LEU A 132 6.82 14.38 -4.24
C LEU A 132 7.55 15.58 -3.65
N HIS A 133 7.39 15.85 -2.36
CA HIS A 133 8.10 16.94 -1.70
C HIS A 133 9.61 16.73 -1.69
N LYS A 134 10.09 15.50 -1.45
CA LYS A 134 11.52 15.16 -1.54
C LYS A 134 12.06 15.45 -2.95
N ARG A 135 11.36 15.00 -4.00
CA ARG A 135 11.73 15.27 -5.40
C ARG A 135 11.75 16.77 -5.72
N ARG A 136 10.73 17.52 -5.29
CA ARG A 136 10.69 18.98 -5.51
C ARG A 136 11.83 19.69 -4.80
N ARG A 137 12.12 19.34 -3.53
CA ARG A 137 13.25 19.90 -2.79
C ARG A 137 14.58 19.62 -3.49
N TYR A 138 14.74 18.40 -4.01
CA TYR A 138 15.91 18.03 -4.79
C TYR A 138 16.05 18.88 -6.06
N GLN A 139 14.97 19.01 -6.84
CA GLN A 139 14.96 19.83 -8.06
C GLN A 139 15.26 21.31 -7.79
N VAL A 140 14.73 21.87 -6.70
CA VAL A 140 15.02 23.25 -6.30
C VAL A 140 16.50 23.41 -5.93
N ARG A 141 17.09 22.48 -5.19
CA ARG A 141 18.53 22.50 -4.90
C ARG A 141 19.38 22.37 -6.16
N LEU A 142 18.98 21.50 -7.07
CA LEU A 142 19.67 21.31 -8.34
C LEU A 142 19.64 22.58 -9.19
N ALA A 143 18.47 23.21 -9.31
CA ALA A 143 18.32 24.49 -10.02
C ALA A 143 19.13 25.61 -9.35
N GLN A 144 19.13 25.68 -8.01
CA GLN A 144 19.95 26.63 -7.27
C GLN A 144 21.45 26.40 -7.51
N ALA A 145 21.89 25.14 -7.51
CA ALA A 145 23.28 24.80 -7.80
C ALA A 145 23.68 25.16 -9.24
N GLU A 146 22.78 24.96 -10.22
CA GLU A 146 22.97 25.40 -11.61
C GLU A 146 23.10 26.92 -11.71
N ILE A 147 22.26 27.67 -10.98
CA ILE A 147 22.37 29.13 -10.90
C ILE A 147 23.72 29.52 -10.31
N GLU A 148 24.13 28.92 -9.19
CA GLU A 148 25.44 29.19 -8.57
C GLU A 148 26.60 28.88 -9.51
N LEU A 149 26.55 27.76 -10.23
CA LEU A 149 27.57 27.35 -11.19
C LEU A 149 27.75 28.40 -12.30
N ALA A 150 26.68 29.13 -12.67
CA ALA A 150 26.75 30.18 -13.67
C ALA A 150 27.64 31.38 -13.27
N PHE A 151 27.96 31.53 -11.98
CA PHE A 151 28.76 32.64 -11.44
C PHE A 151 30.18 32.22 -11.02
N ILE A 152 30.60 31.00 -11.36
CA ILE A 152 31.84 30.41 -10.87
C ILE A 152 32.85 30.26 -12.00
N THR A 153 34.11 30.57 -11.69
CA THR A 153 35.25 30.40 -12.61
C THR A 153 35.77 28.96 -12.60
N PRO A 154 36.46 28.51 -13.65
CA PRO A 154 36.99 27.14 -13.67
C PRO A 154 37.90 26.76 -12.50
N GLY A 155 38.66 27.70 -11.94
CA GLY A 155 39.50 27.45 -10.77
C GLY A 155 38.72 27.25 -9.46
N GLU A 156 37.48 27.74 -9.37
CA GLU A 156 36.62 27.62 -8.20
C GLU A 156 35.68 26.41 -8.26
N LEU A 157 35.69 25.66 -9.36
CA LEU A 157 34.79 24.52 -9.62
C LEU A 157 34.84 23.47 -8.50
N ASP A 158 36.03 23.09 -8.03
CA ASP A 158 36.18 22.08 -6.97
C ASP A 158 35.53 22.51 -5.64
N SER A 159 35.57 23.80 -5.34
CA SER A 159 34.92 24.34 -4.14
C SER A 159 33.40 24.30 -4.26
N TRP A 160 32.87 24.55 -5.46
CA TRP A 160 31.44 24.43 -5.76
C TRP A 160 30.96 22.98 -5.67
N VAL A 161 31.68 22.05 -6.29
CA VAL A 161 31.32 20.62 -6.27
C VAL A 161 31.24 20.11 -4.83
N ARG A 162 32.22 20.46 -3.99
CA ARG A 162 32.20 20.08 -2.56
C ARG A 162 30.96 20.63 -1.84
N ARG A 163 30.58 21.89 -2.07
CA ARG A 163 29.36 22.49 -1.50
C ARG A 163 28.10 21.80 -2.01
N ALA A 164 28.03 21.51 -3.31
CA ALA A 164 26.88 20.86 -3.94
C ALA A 164 26.68 19.41 -3.43
N GLN A 165 27.78 18.67 -3.24
CA GLN A 165 27.75 17.34 -2.62
C GLN A 165 27.30 17.38 -1.16
N GLN A 166 27.74 18.37 -0.37
CA GLN A 166 27.27 18.58 1.00
C GLN A 166 25.76 18.90 1.07
N GLN A 167 25.19 19.51 0.03
CA GLN A 167 23.75 19.75 -0.07
C GLN A 167 22.93 18.50 -0.48
N GLY A 168 23.62 17.38 -0.75
CA GLY A 168 23.03 16.08 -1.06
C GLY A 168 22.62 15.91 -2.53
N LEU A 169 23.29 16.60 -3.45
CA LEU A 169 23.10 16.42 -4.89
C LEU A 169 23.85 15.18 -5.39
N ALA A 170 23.24 14.42 -6.30
CA ALA A 170 23.84 13.24 -6.89
C ALA A 170 24.97 13.62 -7.87
N GLU A 171 26.01 12.78 -7.91
CA GLU A 171 27.19 13.02 -8.75
C GLU A 171 26.85 13.06 -10.25
N ASP A 172 25.92 12.22 -10.69
CA ASP A 172 25.46 12.17 -12.09
C ASP A 172 24.84 13.51 -12.54
N ASP A 173 23.98 14.09 -11.71
CA ASP A 173 23.35 15.38 -12.01
C ASP A 173 24.38 16.51 -12.01
N LEU A 174 25.35 16.49 -11.09
CA LEU A 174 26.46 17.45 -11.08
C LEU A 174 27.32 17.31 -12.34
N SER A 175 27.60 16.09 -12.79
CA SER A 175 28.37 15.84 -14.00
C SER A 175 27.72 16.46 -15.24
N GLY A 176 26.39 16.36 -15.35
CA GLY A 176 25.61 16.96 -16.43
C GLY A 176 25.61 18.49 -16.37
N LEU A 177 25.47 19.08 -15.17
CA LEU A 177 25.55 20.52 -14.99
C LEU A 177 26.92 21.08 -15.37
N VAL A 178 28.00 20.42 -14.93
CA VAL A 178 29.37 20.85 -15.25
C VAL A 178 29.63 20.74 -16.75
N LEU A 179 29.20 19.65 -17.40
CA LEU A 179 29.34 19.51 -18.85
C LEU A 179 28.62 20.62 -19.63
N ALA A 180 27.42 21.02 -19.21
CA ALA A 180 26.73 22.13 -19.85
C ALA A 180 27.47 23.46 -19.61
N TRP A 181 28.04 23.64 -18.42
CA TRP A 181 28.80 24.83 -18.05
C TRP A 181 30.15 24.95 -18.77
N THR A 182 30.87 23.84 -19.06
CA THR A 182 32.16 23.89 -19.77
C THR A 182 32.03 24.52 -21.16
N THR A 183 30.89 24.36 -21.84
CA THR A 183 30.62 24.97 -23.15
C THR A 183 30.66 26.50 -23.16
N ARG A 184 30.63 27.15 -21.98
CA ARG A 184 30.69 28.61 -21.85
C ARG A 184 32.11 29.16 -21.90
N PHE A 185 33.13 28.32 -21.68
CA PHE A 185 34.51 28.74 -21.59
C PHE A 185 35.32 28.17 -22.77
N PRO A 186 35.87 29.02 -23.64
CA PRO A 186 36.75 28.60 -24.73
C PRO A 186 38.00 27.87 -24.23
N CYS A 187 38.49 28.20 -23.03
CA CYS A 187 39.64 27.51 -22.42
C CYS A 187 39.34 26.06 -22.01
N LEU A 188 38.07 25.63 -22.09
CA LEU A 188 37.64 24.26 -21.86
C LEU A 188 37.08 23.62 -23.14
N ALA A 189 37.25 24.25 -24.30
CA ALA A 189 36.75 23.74 -25.57
C ALA A 189 37.46 22.45 -26.02
N GLU A 190 38.69 22.22 -25.55
CA GLU A 190 39.48 21.01 -25.81
C GLU A 190 38.92 19.76 -25.10
N LEU A 191 38.04 19.95 -24.11
CA LEU A 191 37.33 18.85 -23.46
C LEU A 191 36.17 18.37 -24.35
N GLU A 192 36.44 17.36 -25.16
CA GLU A 192 35.44 16.75 -26.04
C GLU A 192 34.24 16.19 -25.24
N ARG A 193 33.03 16.55 -25.68
CA ARG A 193 31.76 16.13 -25.07
C ARG A 193 31.58 14.61 -25.04
N TYR A 194 32.13 13.89 -26.02
CA TYR A 194 32.06 12.43 -26.11
C TYR A 194 32.96 11.76 -25.06
N LEU A 195 34.16 12.29 -24.84
CA LEU A 195 35.06 11.80 -23.79
C LEU A 195 34.47 12.06 -22.41
N TRP A 196 33.83 13.21 -22.20
CA TRP A 196 33.18 13.53 -20.92
C TRP A 196 32.09 12.54 -20.51
N ALA A 197 31.33 12.01 -21.46
CA ALA A 197 30.29 11.01 -21.17
C ALA A 197 30.85 9.63 -20.82
N ALA A 198 32.08 9.32 -21.25
CA ALA A 198 32.76 8.06 -20.97
C ALA A 198 33.65 8.12 -19.72
N MET A 199 34.07 9.32 -19.30
CA MET A 199 34.94 9.52 -18.14
C MET A 199 34.16 9.57 -16.83
N PRO A 200 34.69 8.98 -15.75
CA PRO A 200 34.22 9.24 -14.39
C PRO A 200 34.27 10.74 -14.04
N PHE A 201 33.31 11.22 -13.24
CA PHE A 201 33.22 12.64 -12.92
C PHE A 201 34.44 13.20 -12.16
N TRP A 202 35.12 12.39 -11.34
CA TRP A 202 36.36 12.80 -10.69
C TRP A 202 37.48 13.12 -11.69
N GLU A 203 37.56 12.38 -12.80
CA GLU A 203 38.55 12.56 -13.86
C GLU A 203 38.22 13.82 -14.67
N ALA A 204 36.94 13.98 -15.00
CA ALA A 204 36.45 15.18 -15.68
C ALA A 204 36.77 16.47 -14.89
N ARG A 205 36.61 16.44 -13.55
CA ARG A 205 37.01 17.55 -12.66
C ARG A 205 38.52 17.78 -12.65
N LEU A 206 39.31 16.71 -12.65
CA LEU A 206 40.76 16.81 -12.70
C LEU A 206 41.22 17.49 -13.98
N GLN A 207 40.64 17.13 -15.13
CA GLN A 207 40.94 17.77 -16.41
C GLN A 207 40.63 19.26 -16.39
N VAL A 208 39.45 19.66 -15.90
CA VAL A 208 39.11 21.10 -15.77
C VAL A 208 40.12 21.81 -14.86
N ARG A 209 40.52 21.18 -13.76
CA ARG A 209 41.50 21.77 -12.83
C ARG A 209 42.87 21.97 -13.49
N LEU A 210 43.36 20.97 -14.21
CA LEU A 210 44.64 21.06 -14.93
C LEU A 210 44.59 22.18 -15.98
N ASN A 211 43.57 22.19 -16.83
CA ASN A 211 43.37 23.24 -17.82
C ASN A 211 43.25 24.64 -17.19
N SER A 212 42.63 24.75 -16.01
CA SER A 212 42.48 26.03 -15.30
C SER A 212 43.78 26.52 -14.65
N ALA A 213 44.69 25.61 -14.27
CA ALA A 213 45.95 25.93 -13.63
C ALA A 213 46.94 26.56 -14.64
N ASP A 214 46.91 26.07 -15.87
CA ASP A 214 47.81 26.49 -16.97
C ASP A 214 47.36 27.79 -17.67
N LEU A 215 46.27 28.42 -17.22
CA LEU A 215 45.75 29.65 -17.83
C LEU A 215 46.61 30.87 -17.52
N SER A 216 46.95 31.63 -18.56
CA SER A 216 47.51 32.99 -18.49
C SER A 216 46.54 33.96 -17.80
N ALA A 217 47.08 35.03 -17.20
CA ALA A 217 46.30 36.05 -16.49
C ALA A 217 45.22 36.71 -17.37
N GLU A 218 45.52 36.91 -18.66
CA GLU A 218 44.60 37.50 -19.63
C GLU A 218 43.36 36.61 -19.86
N VAL A 219 43.57 35.29 -19.96
CA VAL A 219 42.50 34.30 -20.14
C VAL A 219 41.63 34.20 -18.87
N ARG A 220 42.22 34.40 -17.68
CA ARG A 220 41.45 34.50 -16.43
C ARG A 220 40.55 35.74 -16.42
N THR A 221 41.06 36.90 -16.85
CA THR A 221 40.24 38.13 -16.94
C THR A 221 39.12 38.03 -17.99
N ASP A 222 39.38 37.36 -19.13
CA ASP A 222 38.38 37.09 -20.17
C ASP A 222 37.30 36.10 -19.68
N ASN A 223 37.70 35.07 -18.93
CA ASN A 223 36.75 34.15 -18.27
C ASN A 223 35.88 34.85 -17.22
N ASP A 224 36.46 35.75 -16.43
CA ASP A 224 35.74 36.54 -15.44
C ASP A 224 34.69 37.47 -16.07
N ALA A 225 34.99 38.04 -17.24
CA ALA A 225 34.08 38.90 -17.99
C ALA A 225 32.90 38.14 -18.61
N ARG A 226 33.03 36.83 -18.83
CA ARG A 226 31.95 35.96 -19.37
C ARG A 226 30.94 35.50 -18.32
N LEU A 227 31.22 35.69 -17.04
CA LEU A 227 30.26 35.40 -15.98
C LEU A 227 29.07 36.37 -16.06
N ARG A 228 27.84 35.83 -16.10
CA ARG A 228 26.63 36.66 -16.14
C ARG A 228 26.61 37.59 -14.91
N ASN A 229 26.38 38.88 -15.12
CA ASN A 229 26.13 39.87 -14.06
C ASN A 229 27.18 39.93 -12.93
N ARG A 230 28.47 39.68 -13.20
CA ARG A 230 29.51 40.03 -12.23
C ARG A 230 29.67 41.55 -12.26
N LEU A 231 29.04 42.25 -11.31
CA LEU A 231 29.26 43.68 -11.13
C LEU A 231 30.75 43.87 -10.89
N VAL A 232 31.45 44.42 -11.88
CA VAL A 232 32.81 44.92 -11.72
C VAL A 232 32.72 45.94 -10.60
N ARG A 233 33.19 45.59 -9.40
CA ARG A 233 33.37 46.56 -8.32
C ARG A 233 34.37 47.59 -8.85
N ARG A 234 33.84 48.74 -9.25
CA ARG A 234 34.62 49.98 -9.39
C ARG A 234 35.05 50.45 -8.02
#